data_AF-A0A7C3ADH0-F1
#
_entry.id   AF-A0A7C3ADH0-F1
#
_cell.length_a   1.000
_cell.length_b   1.000
_cell.length_c   1.000
_cell.angle_alpha   90.00
_cell.angle_beta   90.00
_cell.angle_gamma   90.00
#
_symmetry.space_group_name_H-M   'P 1'
#
loop_
_entity.id
_entity.type
_entity.pdbx_description
1 polymer ?
#
loop_
_entity_poly.entity_id
_entity_poly.type
_entity_poly.pdbx_seq_one_letter_code
_entity_poly.pdbx_strand_id
1 'polypeptide(L)'
;MSRAARRVCSVIASSVGNQVPATLPTSGVTSCRECWPGRASFPARPWGRMEAMREPFDLGLAAHVAAEAIGEPGKRRFRVMAIGEGTDAVCIWLEKEQLAALGDALRQALGDVQAEEAAAPDEAPVFPAIWRCEFKAGQLTLAMDREEQQFELRGEPLAPEDDLPASCSFRFTFAQARALVPRIAAIIAAGRKPCPLCSAPMDPQGHVCVRANGHHPH
;
A
#
# COMPACT_ATOMS: atom_id res chain seq x y z
N MET A 1 -33.87 -1.15 -0.07
CA MET A 1 -32.60 -0.52 -0.49
C MET A 1 -31.48 -1.31 0.18
N SER A 2 -30.99 -2.34 -0.48
CA SER A 2 -30.09 -3.34 0.10
C SER A 2 -28.66 -2.83 0.01
N ARG A 3 -27.95 -2.68 1.14
CA ARG A 3 -26.49 -2.44 1.16
C ARG A 3 -25.81 -3.70 0.64
N ALA A 4 -25.42 -3.70 -0.62
CA ALA A 4 -24.63 -4.78 -1.21
C ALA A 4 -23.21 -4.76 -0.65
N ALA A 5 -22.63 -5.95 -0.50
CA ALA A 5 -21.38 -6.16 0.21
C ALA A 5 -20.18 -5.55 -0.54
N ARG A 6 -19.54 -4.53 0.06
CA ARG A 6 -18.19 -4.10 -0.32
C ARG A 6 -17.26 -5.32 -0.28
N ARG A 7 -16.78 -5.77 -1.44
CA ARG A 7 -15.73 -6.78 -1.50
C ARG A 7 -14.40 -6.09 -1.23
N VAL A 8 -13.96 -6.17 0.02
CA VAL A 8 -12.60 -5.80 0.41
C VAL A 8 -11.66 -6.85 -0.17
N CYS A 9 -11.01 -6.54 -1.29
CA CYS A 9 -9.88 -7.33 -1.76
C CYS A 9 -8.66 -6.83 -0.99
N SER A 10 -8.48 -7.33 0.24
CA SER A 10 -7.39 -6.88 1.09
C SER A 10 -6.05 -7.34 0.52
N VAL A 11 -5.35 -6.45 -0.18
CA VAL A 11 -3.93 -6.63 -0.47
C VAL A 11 -3.16 -6.08 0.70
N ILE A 12 -2.95 -6.93 1.71
CA ILE A 12 -2.12 -6.61 2.87
C ILE A 12 -0.66 -6.65 2.40
N ALA A 13 -0.18 -5.56 1.81
CA ALA A 13 1.24 -5.38 1.53
C ALA A 13 1.92 -4.82 2.80
N SER A 14 2.03 -5.66 3.83
CA SER A 14 2.85 -5.34 5.02
C SER A 14 4.33 -5.38 4.63
N SER A 15 5.12 -4.40 5.03
CA SER A 15 6.58 -4.44 4.90
C SER A 15 7.15 -5.48 5.88
N VAL A 16 7.13 -6.77 5.51
CA VAL A 16 7.63 -7.84 6.39
C VAL A 16 9.15 -7.92 6.29
N GLY A 17 9.82 -7.36 7.31
CA GLY A 17 11.18 -7.72 7.66
C GLY A 17 11.18 -8.78 8.77
N ASN A 18 11.54 -10.01 8.40
CA ASN A 18 12.11 -11.10 9.22
C ASN A 18 11.18 -11.94 10.14
N GLN A 19 11.14 -13.25 9.88
CA GLN A 19 10.61 -14.32 10.75
C GLN A 19 11.73 -14.88 11.66
N VAL A 20 11.39 -15.49 12.81
CA VAL A 20 11.80 -16.83 13.29
C VAL A 20 10.89 -17.24 14.50
N PRO A 21 10.57 -18.54 14.71
CA PRO A 21 9.39 -19.02 15.44
C PRO A 21 9.70 -19.66 16.81
N ALA A 22 8.66 -19.89 17.64
CA ALA A 22 8.72 -20.91 18.71
C ALA A 22 7.34 -21.34 19.21
N THR A 23 7.00 -22.59 18.84
CA THR A 23 6.39 -23.66 19.68
C THR A 23 5.11 -23.43 20.49
N LEU A 24 4.08 -24.21 20.12
CA LEU A 24 2.95 -24.64 20.94
C LEU A 24 3.40 -25.51 22.13
N PRO A 25 2.59 -25.57 23.21
CA PRO A 25 2.18 -26.88 23.68
C PRO A 25 0.67 -27.04 23.84
N THR A 26 0.28 -28.29 23.61
CA THR A 26 -1.03 -28.94 23.76
C THR A 26 -1.42 -29.24 25.21
N SER A 27 -2.68 -29.64 25.38
CA SER A 27 -3.40 -30.10 26.59
C SER A 27 -4.00 -28.97 27.44
N GLY A 28 -5.25 -29.02 27.91
CA GLY A 28 -6.21 -30.13 28.02
C GLY A 28 -6.66 -30.24 29.47
N VAL A 29 -7.78 -29.60 29.84
CA VAL A 29 -8.63 -29.95 31.00
C VAL A 29 -9.89 -29.07 30.96
N THR A 30 -11.05 -29.63 30.61
CA THR A 30 -12.09 -30.19 31.51
C THR A 30 -12.83 -29.13 32.34
N SER A 31 -14.05 -28.83 31.88
CA SER A 31 -15.27 -28.65 32.68
C SER A 31 -15.10 -28.39 34.18
N CYS A 32 -15.59 -27.23 34.65
CA CYS A 32 -16.54 -27.27 35.76
C CYS A 32 -17.42 -26.01 35.79
N ARG A 33 -18.72 -26.26 35.94
CA ARG A 33 -19.81 -25.32 36.13
C ARG A 33 -19.66 -24.52 37.44
N GLU A 34 -20.16 -23.29 37.37
CA GLU A 34 -20.90 -22.58 38.43
C GLU A 34 -20.21 -22.39 39.79
N CYS A 35 -19.82 -21.15 40.09
CA CYS A 35 -19.88 -20.59 41.45
C CYS A 35 -19.75 -19.05 41.39
N TRP A 36 -20.90 -18.36 41.31
CA TRP A 36 -21.07 -16.99 41.80
C TRP A 36 -21.66 -17.12 43.21
N PRO A 37 -21.22 -16.37 44.24
CA PRO A 37 -21.57 -14.95 44.33
C PRO A 37 -20.47 -14.10 44.98
N GLY A 38 -20.43 -12.79 44.68
CA GLY A 38 -19.60 -11.88 45.44
C GLY A 38 -19.52 -10.49 44.82
N ARG A 39 -20.14 -9.51 45.50
CA ARG A 39 -19.91 -8.09 45.24
C ARG A 39 -18.44 -7.79 45.52
N ALA A 40 -17.63 -7.72 44.48
CA ALA A 40 -16.34 -7.06 44.55
C ALA A 40 -16.56 -5.62 44.08
N SER A 41 -16.34 -4.68 44.98
CA SER A 41 -16.09 -3.28 44.63
C SER A 41 -15.01 -3.27 43.55
N PHE A 42 -15.38 -2.86 42.34
CA PHE A 42 -14.40 -2.64 41.29
C PHE A 42 -13.42 -1.57 41.77
N PRO A 43 -12.10 -1.82 41.79
CA PRO A 43 -11.17 -0.71 41.89
C PRO A 43 -11.43 0.18 40.68
N ALA A 44 -11.74 1.45 40.94
CA ALA A 44 -11.76 2.48 39.92
C ALA A 44 -10.44 2.35 39.14
N ARG A 45 -10.53 1.95 37.87
CA ARG A 45 -9.37 1.86 36.99
C ARG A 45 -8.79 3.28 36.92
N PRO A 46 -7.55 3.51 37.37
CA PRO A 46 -6.95 4.82 37.28
C PRO A 46 -6.86 5.18 35.80
N TRP A 47 -7.41 6.36 35.49
CA TRP A 47 -7.46 7.03 34.20
C TRP A 47 -6.52 6.40 33.17
N GLY A 48 -7.12 5.59 32.28
CA GLY A 48 -6.42 5.06 31.13
C GLY A 48 -5.73 6.20 30.41
N ARG A 49 -4.44 6.01 30.15
CA ARG A 49 -3.68 6.79 29.18
C ARG A 49 -4.57 6.96 27.97
N MET A 50 -5.18 8.14 27.81
CA MET A 50 -5.86 8.51 26.57
C MET A 50 -4.74 8.60 25.55
N GLU A 51 -4.46 7.47 24.89
CA GLU A 51 -3.82 7.50 23.58
C GLU A 51 -4.60 8.54 22.79
N ALA A 52 -3.94 9.65 22.43
CA ALA A 52 -4.54 10.64 21.59
C ALA A 52 -5.02 9.90 20.35
N MET A 53 -6.35 9.74 20.21
CA MET A 53 -6.96 9.01 19.11
C MET A 53 -6.77 9.90 17.89
N ARG A 54 -5.65 9.71 17.21
CA ARG A 54 -5.30 10.45 16.00
C ARG A 54 -6.39 10.20 14.98
N GLU A 55 -6.92 11.27 14.43
CA GLU A 55 -8.02 11.15 13.47
C GLU A 55 -7.48 10.68 12.11
N PRO A 56 -8.20 9.77 11.43
CA PRO A 56 -7.89 9.42 10.05
C PRO A 56 -8.22 10.60 9.12
N PHE A 57 -7.38 10.82 8.12
CA PHE A 57 -7.61 11.83 7.09
C PHE A 57 -8.20 11.16 5.84
N ASP A 58 -9.35 11.63 5.37
CA ASP A 58 -9.96 11.18 4.12
C ASP A 58 -9.97 12.33 3.11
N LEU A 59 -9.28 12.14 1.98
CA LEU A 59 -9.28 13.10 0.87
C LEU A 59 -10.62 13.11 0.12
N GLY A 60 -11.41 12.03 0.22
CA GLY A 60 -12.57 11.82 -0.63
C GLY A 60 -12.21 11.36 -2.04
N LEU A 61 -12.97 11.77 -3.06
CA LEU A 61 -12.71 11.40 -4.45
C LEU A 61 -11.58 12.26 -5.02
N ALA A 62 -10.53 11.61 -5.50
CA ALA A 62 -9.39 12.26 -6.12
C ALA A 62 -9.73 12.72 -7.54
N ALA A 63 -9.48 13.98 -7.85
CA ALA A 63 -9.49 14.51 -9.20
C ALA A 63 -8.34 13.94 -10.03
N HIS A 64 -7.16 13.77 -9.41
CA HIS A 64 -5.99 13.17 -10.04
C HIS A 64 -5.28 12.22 -9.08
N VAL A 65 -4.79 11.10 -9.62
CA VAL A 65 -3.95 10.13 -8.92
C VAL A 65 -2.74 9.79 -9.80
N ALA A 66 -1.55 9.72 -9.20
CA ALA A 66 -0.33 9.32 -9.89
C ALA A 66 0.57 8.49 -8.99
N ALA A 67 1.45 7.71 -9.63
CA ALA A 67 2.58 7.06 -8.98
C ALA A 67 3.88 7.58 -9.58
N GLU A 68 4.92 7.69 -8.75
CA GLU A 68 6.25 8.16 -9.15
C GLU A 68 7.36 7.42 -8.41
N ALA A 69 8.56 7.44 -9.00
CA ALA A 69 9.79 7.07 -8.34
C ALA A 69 10.80 8.22 -8.40
N ILE A 70 11.36 8.59 -7.25
CA ILE A 70 12.33 9.68 -7.11
C ILE A 70 13.69 9.10 -6.72
N GLY A 71 14.75 9.60 -7.36
CA GLY A 71 16.14 9.29 -7.03
C GLY A 71 16.84 8.37 -8.02
N GLU A 72 18.11 8.06 -7.71
CA GLU A 72 18.97 7.25 -8.57
C GLU A 72 18.58 5.76 -8.56
N PRO A 73 18.82 5.01 -9.65
CA PRO A 73 18.61 3.56 -9.70
C PRO A 73 19.32 2.81 -8.57
N GLY A 74 18.55 2.30 -7.59
CA GLY A 74 19.06 1.59 -6.40
C GLY A 74 18.83 2.35 -5.08
N LYS A 75 18.58 3.66 -5.14
CA LYS A 75 18.16 4.51 -4.02
C LYS A 75 16.82 5.19 -4.30
N ARG A 76 16.02 4.59 -5.17
CA ARG A 76 14.72 5.14 -5.54
C ARG A 76 13.74 5.02 -4.38
N ARG A 77 12.99 6.08 -4.15
CA ARG A 77 11.82 6.09 -3.27
C ARG A 77 10.57 6.13 -4.13
N PHE A 78 9.57 5.35 -3.76
CA PHE A 78 8.32 5.24 -4.50
C PHE A 78 7.23 5.99 -3.75
N ARG A 79 6.33 6.65 -4.46
CA ARG A 79 5.18 7.32 -3.86
C ARG A 79 3.95 7.22 -4.74
N VAL A 80 2.79 7.21 -4.09
CA VAL A 80 1.48 7.42 -4.71
C VAL A 80 0.94 8.74 -4.19
N MET A 81 0.43 9.56 -5.11
CA MET A 81 -0.06 10.89 -4.83
C MET A 81 -1.49 11.03 -5.34
N ALA A 82 -2.29 11.80 -4.62
CA ALA A 82 -3.65 12.13 -5.03
C ALA A 82 -3.95 13.60 -4.73
N ILE A 83 -4.71 14.25 -5.62
CA ILE A 83 -5.23 15.61 -5.47
C ILE A 83 -6.76 15.51 -5.44
N GLY A 84 -7.40 16.10 -4.43
CA GLY A 84 -8.87 16.18 -4.33
C GLY A 84 -9.47 17.26 -5.24
N GLU A 85 -10.77 17.51 -5.12
CA GLU A 85 -11.45 18.59 -5.87
C GLU A 85 -11.11 20.02 -5.37
N GLY A 86 -10.24 20.14 -4.36
CA GLY A 86 -9.76 21.40 -3.79
C GLY A 86 -8.24 21.52 -3.82
N THR A 87 -7.67 22.16 -2.79
CA THR A 87 -6.21 22.31 -2.63
C THR A 87 -5.58 21.17 -1.84
N ASP A 88 -6.37 20.22 -1.37
CA ASP A 88 -5.89 19.13 -0.54
C ASP A 88 -5.23 18.06 -1.40
N ALA A 89 -4.04 17.64 -0.97
CA ALA A 89 -3.26 16.61 -1.62
C ALA A 89 -2.64 15.67 -0.59
N VAL A 90 -2.48 14.42 -1.00
CA VAL A 90 -1.93 13.34 -0.19
C VAL A 90 -0.73 12.75 -0.91
N CYS A 91 0.33 12.45 -0.17
CA CYS A 91 1.52 11.76 -0.62
C CYS A 91 1.80 10.57 0.30
N ILE A 92 1.69 9.35 -0.23
CA ILE A 92 2.00 8.13 0.52
C ILE A 92 3.28 7.54 -0.07
N TRP A 93 4.35 7.54 0.71
CA TRP A 93 5.60 6.87 0.36
C TRP A 93 5.49 5.36 0.57
N LEU A 94 5.92 4.59 -0.41
CA LEU A 94 5.81 3.13 -0.46
C LEU A 94 7.17 2.48 -0.65
N GLU A 95 7.28 1.23 -0.20
CA GLU A 95 8.34 0.32 -0.66
C GLU A 95 8.06 -0.15 -2.09
N LYS A 96 9.09 -0.65 -2.77
CA LYS A 96 8.98 -1.15 -4.15
C LYS A 96 7.96 -2.29 -4.25
N GLU A 97 8.00 -3.20 -3.29
CA GLU A 97 7.14 -4.38 -3.21
C GLU A 97 5.69 -3.98 -3.00
N GLN A 98 5.43 -2.95 -2.20
CA GLN A 98 4.08 -2.41 -1.98
C GLN A 98 3.52 -1.76 -3.24
N LEU A 99 4.34 -0.97 -3.96
CA LEU A 99 3.90 -0.36 -5.22
C LEU A 99 3.64 -1.44 -6.29
N ALA A 100 4.47 -2.48 -6.37
CA ALA A 100 4.25 -3.60 -7.28
C ALA A 100 2.96 -4.36 -6.95
N ALA A 101 2.74 -4.71 -5.68
CA ALA A 101 1.53 -5.37 -5.22
C ALA A 101 0.26 -4.54 -5.50
N LEU A 102 0.33 -3.21 -5.35
CA LEU A 102 -0.78 -2.31 -5.70
C LEU A 102 -1.08 -2.37 -7.21
N GLY A 103 -0.06 -2.32 -8.06
CA GLY A 103 -0.22 -2.40 -9.51
C GLY A 103 -0.86 -3.73 -9.95
N ASP A 104 -0.44 -4.84 -9.37
CA ASP A 104 -0.99 -6.16 -9.65
C ASP A 104 -2.44 -6.31 -9.16
N ALA A 105 -2.72 -5.79 -7.96
CA ALA A 105 -4.08 -5.77 -7.38
C ALA A 105 -5.06 -5.00 -8.26
N LEU A 106 -4.68 -3.81 -8.72
CA LEU A 106 -5.50 -2.98 -9.60
C LEU A 106 -5.76 -3.67 -10.94
N ARG A 107 -4.73 -4.28 -11.53
CA ARG A 107 -4.85 -5.04 -12.78
C ARG A 107 -5.81 -6.22 -12.61
N GLN A 108 -5.65 -7.02 -11.56
CA GLN A 108 -6.50 -8.16 -11.29
C GLN A 108 -7.96 -7.72 -11.05
N ALA A 109 -8.17 -6.61 -10.35
CA ALA A 109 -9.49 -6.10 -10.05
C ALA A 109 -10.22 -5.55 -11.29
N LEU A 110 -9.49 -4.89 -12.20
CA LEU A 110 -10.01 -4.37 -13.46
C LEU A 110 -10.26 -5.46 -14.53
N GLY A 111 -9.62 -6.63 -14.36
CA GLY A 111 -9.66 -7.75 -15.32
C GLY A 111 -8.71 -7.56 -16.51
N ASP A 112 -8.49 -8.61 -17.30
CA ASP A 112 -7.63 -8.64 -18.51
C ASP A 112 -8.13 -7.77 -19.67
N VAL A 113 -8.94 -6.74 -19.39
CA VAL A 113 -9.17 -5.68 -20.36
C VAL A 113 -7.81 -5.03 -20.57
N GLN A 114 -7.25 -5.22 -21.77
CA GLN A 114 -6.03 -4.54 -22.16
C GLN A 114 -6.22 -3.08 -21.74
N ALA A 115 -5.31 -2.60 -20.89
CA ALA A 115 -5.25 -1.19 -20.59
C ALA A 115 -5.07 -0.54 -21.96
N GLU A 116 -6.17 -0.06 -22.56
CA GLU A 116 -6.05 0.92 -23.61
C GLU A 116 -5.13 1.97 -22.99
N GLU A 117 -4.05 2.29 -23.70
CA GLU A 117 -3.25 3.46 -23.38
C GLU A 117 -4.25 4.62 -23.36
N ALA A 118 -4.82 4.88 -22.19
CA ALA A 118 -5.60 6.06 -21.95
C ALA A 118 -4.60 7.15 -22.25
N ALA A 119 -4.81 7.84 -23.38
CA ALA A 119 -3.90 8.85 -23.88
C ALA A 119 -3.49 9.67 -22.67
N ALA A 120 -2.19 9.58 -22.31
CA ALA A 120 -1.70 10.29 -21.16
C ALA A 120 -2.13 11.75 -21.37
N PRO A 121 -2.78 12.40 -20.39
CA PRO A 121 -3.07 13.81 -20.53
C PRO A 121 -1.77 14.50 -20.93
N ASP A 122 -1.84 15.32 -21.98
CA ASP A 122 -0.69 15.94 -22.67
C ASP A 122 0.23 16.67 -21.67
N GLU A 123 -0.35 17.09 -20.54
CA GLU A 123 0.34 17.67 -19.40
C GLU A 123 0.14 16.79 -18.16
N ALA A 124 1.24 16.34 -17.56
CA ALA A 124 1.21 15.65 -16.28
C ALA A 124 0.65 16.59 -15.20
N PRO A 125 -0.27 16.14 -14.33
CA PRO A 125 -0.84 17.01 -13.32
C PRO A 125 0.27 17.55 -12.41
N VAL A 126 0.29 18.86 -12.22
CA VAL A 126 1.21 19.52 -11.30
C VAL A 126 0.73 19.23 -9.88
N PHE A 127 1.49 18.43 -9.15
CA PHE A 127 1.22 18.18 -7.74
C PHE A 127 1.69 19.36 -6.88
N PRO A 128 0.93 19.75 -5.84
CA PRO A 128 1.31 20.86 -4.97
C PRO A 128 2.56 20.52 -4.14
N ALA A 129 3.29 21.55 -3.70
CA ALA A 129 4.44 21.40 -2.81
C ALA A 129 4.04 21.16 -1.33
N ILE A 130 2.77 21.39 -0.99
CA ILE A 130 2.23 21.23 0.35
C ILE A 130 1.26 20.05 0.36
N TRP A 131 1.51 19.11 1.27
CA TRP A 131 0.70 17.92 1.45
C TRP A 131 -0.11 18.06 2.74
N ARG A 132 -1.40 17.75 2.69
CA ARG A 132 -2.22 17.60 3.90
C ARG A 132 -1.85 16.35 4.69
N CYS A 133 -1.36 15.35 3.97
CA CYS A 133 -0.91 14.10 4.52
C CYS A 133 0.30 13.60 3.73
N GLU A 134 1.44 13.52 4.41
CA GLU A 134 2.66 12.93 3.87
C GLU A 134 3.30 11.99 4.90
N PHE A 135 3.39 10.70 4.57
CA PHE A 135 4.09 9.74 5.41
C PHE A 135 4.55 8.52 4.60
N LYS A 136 5.41 7.70 5.22
CA LYS A 136 5.78 6.37 4.71
C LYS A 136 4.81 5.31 5.23
N ALA A 137 4.17 4.57 4.34
CA ALA A 137 3.18 3.57 4.72
C ALA A 137 3.84 2.31 5.31
N GLY A 138 3.38 1.89 6.48
CA GLY A 138 3.67 0.56 7.03
C GLY A 138 2.68 -0.48 6.52
N GLN A 139 1.42 -0.07 6.35
CA GLN A 139 0.36 -0.89 5.78
C GLN A 139 -0.39 -0.13 4.69
N LEU A 140 -0.79 -0.86 3.66
CA LEU A 140 -1.57 -0.35 2.54
C LEU A 140 -2.76 -1.28 2.34
N THR A 141 -3.95 -0.71 2.20
CA THR A 141 -5.20 -1.43 1.96
C THR A 141 -5.87 -0.86 0.72
N LEU A 142 -6.31 -1.74 -0.19
CA LEU A 142 -7.11 -1.39 -1.36
C LEU A 142 -8.50 -2.00 -1.20
N ALA A 143 -9.55 -1.20 -1.37
CA ALA A 143 -10.92 -1.67 -1.46
C ALA A 143 -11.50 -1.28 -2.83
N MET A 144 -12.44 -2.08 -3.32
CA MET A 144 -13.12 -1.84 -4.59
C MET A 144 -14.61 -1.74 -4.36
N ASP A 145 -15.20 -0.68 -4.88
CA ASP A 145 -16.63 -0.49 -5.01
C ASP A 145 -17.01 -0.66 -6.50
N ARG A 146 -17.75 -1.72 -6.79
CA ARG A 146 -18.16 -2.04 -8.18
C ARG A 146 -19.37 -1.26 -8.63
N GLU A 147 -20.22 -0.83 -7.70
CA GLU A 147 -21.44 -0.08 -8.02
C GLU A 147 -21.06 1.34 -8.44
N GLU A 148 -20.17 1.96 -7.66
CA GLU A 148 -19.65 3.31 -7.91
C GLU A 148 -18.44 3.33 -8.86
N GLN A 149 -17.97 2.15 -9.30
CA GLN A 149 -16.78 1.97 -10.14
C GLN A 149 -15.54 2.73 -9.61
N GLN A 150 -15.30 2.59 -8.31
CA GLN A 150 -14.26 3.29 -7.57
C GLN A 150 -13.38 2.31 -6.79
N PHE A 151 -12.13 2.71 -6.59
CA PHE A 151 -11.23 2.12 -5.62
C PHE A 151 -11.03 3.08 -4.46
N GLU A 152 -10.87 2.55 -3.25
CA GLU A 152 -10.41 3.28 -2.07
C GLU A 152 -9.02 2.75 -1.70
N LEU A 153 -8.00 3.61 -1.72
CA LEU A 153 -6.68 3.30 -1.20
C LEU A 153 -6.54 3.92 0.18
N ARG A 154 -6.11 3.13 1.16
CA ARG A 154 -5.81 3.57 2.52
C ARG A 154 -4.40 3.17 2.91
N GLY A 155 -3.63 4.14 3.42
CA GLY A 155 -2.32 3.92 4.02
C GLY A 155 -2.34 4.20 5.51
N GLU A 156 -1.55 3.44 6.26
CA GLU A 156 -1.26 3.69 7.68
C GLU A 156 0.23 3.99 7.84
N PRO A 157 0.63 5.02 8.62
CA PRO A 157 2.03 5.36 8.81
C PRO A 157 2.84 4.21 9.40
N LEU A 158 4.05 3.99 8.88
CA LEU A 158 5.00 3.01 9.43
C LEU A 158 5.46 3.40 10.83
N ALA A 159 5.67 4.70 11.04
CA ALA A 159 6.01 5.29 12.32
C ALA A 159 4.93 6.31 12.68
N PRO A 160 4.10 6.05 13.70
CA PRO A 160 3.12 7.00 14.14
C PRO A 160 3.80 8.18 14.87
N GLU A 161 3.78 9.38 14.26
CA GLU A 161 4.24 10.67 14.85
C GLU A 161 3.06 11.59 15.21
N ASP A 162 3.10 12.32 16.34
CA ASP A 162 1.91 13.01 16.90
C ASP A 162 1.22 14.01 15.96
N ASP A 163 1.95 14.59 15.02
CA ASP A 163 1.48 15.57 14.02
C ASP A 163 0.92 14.93 12.74
N LEU A 164 1.02 13.61 12.59
CA LEU A 164 0.49 12.87 11.45
C LEU A 164 -0.91 12.28 11.76
N PRO A 165 -1.80 12.17 10.76
CA PRO A 165 -3.07 11.45 10.94
C PRO A 165 -2.83 9.96 11.24
N ALA A 166 -3.83 9.27 11.81
CA ALA A 166 -3.72 7.82 12.08
C ALA A 166 -3.66 6.98 10.79
N SER A 167 -4.34 7.44 9.74
CA SER A 167 -4.31 6.85 8.41
C SER A 167 -4.71 7.91 7.39
N CYS A 168 -4.36 7.69 6.12
CA CYS A 168 -4.85 8.51 5.01
C CYS A 168 -5.53 7.65 3.97
N SER A 169 -6.73 8.04 3.56
CA SER A 169 -7.47 7.41 2.48
C SER A 169 -7.85 8.38 1.36
N PHE A 170 -7.98 7.83 0.16
CA PHE A 170 -8.59 8.53 -0.96
C PHE A 170 -9.25 7.53 -1.90
N ARG A 171 -10.25 8.00 -2.64
CA ARG A 171 -10.95 7.23 -3.67
C ARG A 171 -10.56 7.69 -5.06
N PHE A 172 -10.57 6.79 -6.02
CA PHE A 172 -10.30 7.09 -7.43
C PHE A 172 -11.09 6.15 -8.33
N THR A 173 -11.40 6.61 -9.54
CA THR A 173 -12.26 5.88 -10.48
C THR A 173 -11.53 4.74 -11.17
N PHE A 174 -12.28 3.79 -11.74
CA PHE A 174 -11.70 2.73 -12.59
C PHE A 174 -10.97 3.31 -13.80
N ALA A 175 -11.41 4.44 -14.34
CA ALA A 175 -10.73 5.12 -15.44
C ALA A 175 -9.33 5.61 -15.03
N GLN A 176 -9.23 6.27 -13.87
CA GLN A 176 -7.94 6.67 -13.29
C GLN A 176 -7.06 5.45 -12.97
N ALA A 177 -7.65 4.37 -12.45
CA ALA A 177 -6.93 3.13 -12.17
C ALA A 177 -6.33 2.50 -13.43
N ARG A 178 -7.07 2.48 -14.55
CA ARG A 178 -6.59 1.97 -15.86
C ARG A 178 -5.41 2.78 -16.38
N ALA A 179 -5.40 4.09 -16.20
CA ALA A 179 -4.26 4.94 -16.55
C ALA A 179 -3.06 4.76 -15.59
N LEU A 180 -3.33 4.44 -14.33
CA LEU A 180 -2.30 4.29 -13.29
C LEU A 180 -1.51 2.97 -13.42
N VAL A 181 -2.18 1.86 -13.75
CA VAL A 181 -1.55 0.52 -13.86
C VAL A 181 -0.33 0.48 -14.80
N PRO A 182 -0.40 0.93 -16.07
CA PRO A 182 0.77 0.89 -16.96
C PRO A 182 1.90 1.79 -16.45
N ARG A 183 1.57 2.92 -15.80
CA ARG A 183 2.58 3.82 -15.20
C ARG A 183 3.30 3.16 -14.03
N ILE A 184 2.57 2.47 -13.14
CA ILE A 184 3.17 1.67 -12.07
C ILE A 184 4.07 0.59 -12.65
N ALA A 185 3.59 -0.15 -13.66
CA ALA A 185 4.39 -1.19 -14.32
C ALA A 185 5.68 -0.63 -14.92
N ALA A 186 5.62 0.53 -15.58
CA ALA A 186 6.79 1.21 -16.13
C ALA A 186 7.78 1.65 -15.04
N ILE A 187 7.30 2.18 -13.91
CA ILE A 187 8.14 2.58 -12.77
C ILE A 187 8.88 1.38 -12.16
N ILE A 188 8.19 0.27 -11.98
CA ILE A 188 8.77 -0.97 -11.43
C ILE A 188 9.76 -1.59 -12.43
N ALA A 189 9.40 -1.63 -13.72
CA ALA A 189 10.23 -2.17 -14.80
C ALA A 189 11.45 -1.29 -15.12
N ALA A 190 11.39 0.01 -14.84
CA ALA A 190 12.55 0.91 -14.88
C ALA A 190 13.58 0.60 -13.77
N GLY A 191 13.25 -0.29 -12.82
CA GLY A 191 14.22 -0.92 -11.96
C GLY A 191 15.06 -1.97 -12.71
N ARG A 192 16.27 -2.23 -12.25
CA ARG A 192 17.14 -3.26 -12.83
C ARG A 192 16.43 -4.62 -12.81
N LYS A 193 16.30 -5.28 -13.97
CA LYS A 193 15.80 -6.67 -14.03
C LYS A 193 16.74 -7.56 -13.22
N PRO A 194 16.23 -8.44 -12.34
CA PRO A 194 17.08 -9.42 -11.68
C PRO A 194 17.65 -10.38 -12.73
N CYS A 195 18.93 -10.71 -12.59
CA CYS A 195 19.59 -11.67 -13.46
C CYS A 195 18.90 -13.04 -13.32
N PRO A 196 18.47 -13.69 -14.41
CA PRO A 196 17.78 -14.98 -14.33
C PRO A 196 18.64 -16.10 -13.75
N LEU A 197 19.97 -15.92 -13.72
CA LEU A 197 20.92 -16.91 -13.22
C LEU A 197 21.27 -16.72 -11.74
N CYS A 198 21.51 -15.48 -11.30
CA CYS A 198 22.00 -15.19 -9.94
C CYS A 198 21.10 -14.27 -9.11
N SER A 199 19.97 -13.84 -9.66
CA SER A 199 19.01 -12.92 -9.04
C SER A 199 19.58 -11.52 -8.72
N ALA A 200 20.85 -11.25 -9.02
CA ALA A 200 21.46 -9.95 -8.82
C ALA A 200 20.90 -8.93 -9.82
N PRO A 201 20.72 -7.66 -9.42
CA PRO A 201 20.15 -6.63 -10.29
C PRO A 201 21.08 -6.32 -11.47
N MET A 202 20.57 -6.41 -12.69
CA MET A 202 21.36 -6.19 -13.91
C MET A 202 21.48 -4.69 -14.25
N ASP A 203 22.72 -4.20 -14.40
CA ASP A 203 22.98 -2.84 -14.89
C ASP A 203 22.67 -2.76 -16.40
N PRO A 204 22.11 -1.63 -16.90
CA PRO A 204 21.96 -1.39 -18.34
C PRO A 204 23.27 -1.47 -19.15
N GLN A 205 24.44 -1.30 -18.53
CA GLN A 205 25.76 -1.46 -19.17
C GLN A 205 26.23 -2.92 -19.29
N GLY A 206 25.41 -3.87 -18.80
CA GLY A 206 25.73 -5.29 -18.77
C GLY A 206 25.94 -5.79 -17.35
N HIS A 207 25.46 -7.00 -17.06
CA HIS A 207 25.64 -7.65 -15.78
C HIS A 207 26.59 -8.84 -15.92
N VAL A 208 27.72 -8.79 -15.23
CA VAL A 208 28.63 -9.94 -15.13
C VAL A 208 28.06 -10.89 -14.07
N CYS A 209 27.37 -11.92 -14.54
CA CYS A 209 26.82 -12.94 -13.67
C CYS A 209 27.91 -13.92 -13.23
N VAL A 210 28.17 -13.97 -11.93
CA VAL A 210 29.15 -14.92 -11.34
C VAL A 210 28.76 -16.39 -11.58
N ARG A 211 27.45 -16.67 -11.74
CA ARG A 211 26.91 -18.01 -12.08
C ARG A 211 26.97 -18.33 -13.58
N ALA A 212 27.29 -17.36 -14.43
CA ALA A 212 27.48 -17.56 -15.87
C ALA A 212 28.94 -17.85 -16.25
N ASN A 213 29.84 -18.05 -15.28
CA ASN A 213 31.23 -18.45 -15.53
C ASN A 213 31.29 -19.80 -16.27
N GLY A 214 31.31 -19.72 -17.61
CA GLY A 214 31.43 -20.88 -18.49
C GLY A 214 31.43 -20.61 -19.99
N HIS A 215 30.75 -19.57 -20.52
CA HIS A 215 30.74 -19.34 -21.98
C HIS A 215 30.73 -17.85 -22.35
N HIS A 216 31.89 -17.33 -22.76
CA HIS A 216 31.97 -16.22 -23.71
C HIS A 216 32.20 -16.85 -25.10
N PRO A 217 31.23 -16.82 -26.04
CA PRO A 217 31.56 -17.05 -27.43
C PRO A 217 32.32 -15.82 -27.96
N HIS A 218 33.47 -16.09 -28.59
CA HIS A 218 34.30 -15.11 -29.29
C HIS A 218 33.55 -14.46 -30.46
#